data_AF-A0A8E4GFM0-F1
#
_entry.id   AF-A0A8E4GFM0-F1
#
_cell.length_a   1.000
_cell.length_b   1.000
_cell.length_c   1.000
_cell.angle_alpha   90.00
_cell.angle_beta   90.00
_cell.angle_gamma   90.00
#
_symmetry.space_group_name_H-M   'P 1'
#
loop_
_entity.id
_entity.type
_entity.pdbx_description
1 polymer ?
#
loop_
_entity_poly.entity_id
_entity_poly.type
_entity_poly.pdbx_seq_one_letter_code
_entity_poly.pdbx_strand_id
1 'polypeptide(L)'
;MFPLPRWARSPRLWAPLRSRALWRVVLALCACLLLATVVLRKPLADWLWPDTRIQQLLQRGDAALSRGHLSAADGNGARELFAAALALDSDRGEARAGLARTGAAAVVQARAAVAAGDAAAAQRALTLANALEVPQAQTAPVALRLRALQARRAGLDALFAQAVSAQQQGRLDGSPDSALPLYQRILTLAPDRTDALEGREDALTDLLAQARHALARDALGDAALLLAAAKRYDPGHADVPLTEGHYHRVLEQRRQRAEGLLRRGRLAPAARDFNAVLAAEPEDAAARRGLERVAGEYAAQAGRQAADFQFDAALQSLQEAKALLPGAASIAQAEQAIARARDAQRSPETGLSRGTRERRLRALLQRVTDAEARQQWMTPPGASAYDAVRAAQALAPRDPRVLQAAARVVPASQRCFEDELRNNRLRAARGCLDAWQALMPSDDALAGARRRLAQRWVAVGSERLGQEDAAFARRAQDEAHQLDPELPELAEFTRRVKAVAEQR
;
A
#
# COMPACT_ATOMS: atom_id res chain seq x y z
N MET A 1 110.06 -56.99 39.16
CA MET A 1 111.39 -56.55 39.65
C MET A 1 111.72 -55.20 39.02
N PHE A 2 112.38 -54.34 39.80
CA PHE A 2 112.90 -52.99 39.53
C PHE A 2 111.99 -51.78 39.86
N PRO A 3 112.55 -50.72 40.47
CA PRO A 3 111.94 -50.00 41.59
C PRO A 3 111.76 -48.49 41.34
N LEU A 4 111.04 -47.85 42.26
CA LEU A 4 110.89 -46.39 42.43
C LEU A 4 112.22 -45.63 42.45
N PRO A 5 112.21 -44.30 42.22
CA PRO A 5 113.06 -43.39 42.96
C PRO A 5 112.26 -42.64 44.04
N ARG A 6 112.78 -42.74 45.26
CA ARG A 6 112.33 -42.09 46.49
C ARG A 6 113.19 -40.86 46.74
N TRP A 7 112.67 -39.62 46.70
CA TRP A 7 113.18 -38.48 47.48
C TRP A 7 111.99 -37.55 47.79
N ALA A 8 111.77 -36.93 48.93
CA ALA A 8 112.27 -37.08 50.30
C ALA A 8 111.27 -36.29 51.19
N ARG A 9 110.63 -37.02 52.12
CA ARG A 9 110.19 -36.67 53.50
C ARG A 9 109.53 -35.32 53.82
N SER A 10 108.46 -35.48 54.61
CA SER A 10 107.94 -34.63 55.72
C SER A 10 106.91 -33.52 55.41
N PRO A 11 105.92 -33.35 56.30
CA PRO A 11 104.52 -33.27 55.90
C PRO A 11 103.80 -32.01 56.43
N ARG A 12 102.50 -31.93 56.16
CA ARG A 12 101.49 -31.02 56.77
C ARG A 12 101.24 -29.71 56.02
N LEU A 13 100.86 -29.83 54.75
CA LEU A 13 99.84 -28.95 54.21
C LEU A 13 98.52 -29.71 54.36
N TRP A 14 97.80 -29.50 55.47
CA TRP A 14 96.33 -29.61 55.58
C TRP A 14 95.85 -29.14 56.96
N ALA A 15 95.09 -28.03 56.92
CA ALA A 15 94.06 -27.54 57.85
C ALA A 15 94.49 -27.05 59.26
N PRO A 16 93.91 -25.94 59.78
CA PRO A 16 92.46 -25.64 59.68
C PRO A 16 92.14 -24.21 59.20
N LEU A 17 91.06 -23.92 58.46
CA LEU A 17 89.65 -24.23 58.73
C LEU A 17 89.22 -23.89 60.17
N ARG A 18 89.50 -22.68 60.65
CA ARG A 18 88.90 -22.19 61.91
C ARG A 18 88.76 -20.67 62.04
N SER A 19 88.38 -19.98 60.96
CA SER A 19 87.78 -18.64 61.09
C SER A 19 86.46 -18.57 60.31
N ARG A 20 85.38 -18.14 60.97
CA ARG A 20 84.09 -17.85 60.31
C ARG A 20 84.26 -16.81 59.20
N ALA A 21 85.25 -15.94 59.34
CA ALA A 21 85.61 -14.94 58.34
C ALA A 21 86.16 -15.55 57.04
N LEU A 22 87.07 -16.53 57.10
CA LEU A 22 87.59 -17.18 55.88
C LEU A 22 86.53 -18.00 55.16
N TRP A 23 85.65 -18.72 55.88
CA TRP A 23 84.52 -19.39 55.25
C TRP A 23 83.51 -18.42 54.66
N ARG A 24 83.22 -17.29 55.32
CA ARG A 24 82.36 -16.25 54.73
C ARG A 24 83.00 -15.63 53.49
N VAL A 25 84.31 -15.43 53.48
CA VAL A 25 85.03 -14.92 52.30
C VAL A 25 85.03 -15.96 51.18
N VAL A 26 85.31 -17.23 51.45
CA VAL A 26 85.28 -18.30 50.44
C VAL A 26 83.87 -18.54 49.92
N LEU A 27 82.85 -18.52 50.78
CA LEU A 27 81.45 -18.70 50.40
C LEU A 27 80.92 -17.45 49.68
N ALA A 28 81.36 -16.24 50.04
CA ALA A 28 81.09 -15.02 49.29
C ALA A 28 81.84 -14.98 47.96
N LEU A 29 83.07 -15.51 47.87
CA LEU A 29 83.81 -15.63 46.60
C LEU A 29 83.18 -16.68 45.71
N CYS A 30 82.82 -17.86 46.23
CA CYS A 30 82.08 -18.87 45.49
C CYS A 30 80.69 -18.37 45.09
N ALA A 31 79.98 -17.64 45.96
CA ALA A 31 78.70 -17.04 45.63
C ALA A 31 78.87 -15.94 44.58
N CYS A 32 79.87 -15.06 44.69
CA CYS A 32 80.20 -14.06 43.67
C CYS A 32 80.65 -14.70 42.36
N LEU A 33 81.35 -15.83 42.38
CA LEU A 33 81.82 -16.52 41.18
C LEU A 33 80.69 -17.32 40.53
N LEU A 34 79.76 -17.88 41.31
CA LEU A 34 78.48 -18.41 40.85
C LEU A 34 77.58 -17.30 40.30
N LEU A 35 77.49 -16.16 40.98
CA LEU A 35 76.70 -15.01 40.53
C LEU A 35 77.30 -14.43 39.25
N ALA A 36 78.62 -14.28 39.19
CA ALA A 36 79.34 -13.81 38.02
C ALA A 36 79.20 -14.80 36.87
N THR A 37 79.32 -16.11 37.08
CA THR A 37 79.09 -17.09 36.02
C THR A 37 77.64 -17.08 35.55
N VAL A 38 76.64 -16.93 36.41
CA VAL A 38 75.22 -16.86 36.01
C VAL A 38 74.88 -15.55 35.28
N VAL A 39 75.42 -14.41 35.73
CA VAL A 39 75.17 -13.08 35.16
C VAL A 39 75.98 -12.86 33.88
N LEU A 40 77.25 -13.29 33.84
CA LEU A 40 78.10 -13.20 32.65
C LEU A 40 77.89 -14.35 31.65
N ARG A 41 77.14 -15.41 31.97
CA ARG A 41 76.88 -16.51 31.01
C ARG A 41 76.25 -16.02 29.70
N LYS A 42 75.32 -15.08 29.80
CA LYS A 42 74.60 -14.52 28.63
C LYS A 42 75.53 -13.65 27.76
N PRO A 43 76.21 -12.61 28.30
CA PRO A 43 77.09 -11.78 27.47
C PRO A 43 78.33 -12.54 26.94
N LEU A 44 78.88 -13.52 27.68
CA LEU A 44 79.98 -14.34 27.14
C LEU A 44 79.51 -15.35 26.09
N ALA A 45 78.35 -16.00 26.26
CA ALA A 45 77.82 -16.90 25.23
C ALA A 45 77.45 -16.16 23.94
N ASP A 46 76.90 -14.95 24.05
CA ASP A 46 76.56 -14.09 22.92
C ASP A 46 77.82 -13.53 22.20
N TRP A 47 78.96 -13.45 22.89
CA TRP A 47 80.23 -12.99 22.32
C TRP A 47 81.07 -14.15 21.72
N LEU A 48 80.98 -15.36 22.28
CA LEU A 48 81.74 -16.53 21.84
C LEU A 48 81.01 -17.43 20.82
N TRP A 49 79.66 -17.40 20.74
CA TRP A 49 78.86 -18.23 19.81
C TRP A 49 77.65 -17.47 19.21
N PRO A 50 77.82 -16.82 18.04
CA PRO A 50 76.73 -16.19 17.28
C PRO A 50 75.55 -17.13 16.96
N ASP A 51 75.79 -18.44 16.89
CA ASP A 51 74.79 -19.45 16.53
C ASP A 51 73.60 -19.52 17.51
N THR A 52 73.83 -19.25 18.80
CA THR A 52 72.78 -19.35 19.83
C THR A 52 71.75 -18.22 19.75
N ARG A 53 72.20 -17.00 19.42
CA ARG A 53 71.34 -15.83 19.24
C ARG A 53 70.49 -15.95 17.98
N ILE A 54 71.06 -16.46 16.89
CA ILE A 54 70.33 -16.69 15.63
C ILE A 54 69.25 -17.76 15.84
N GLN A 55 69.55 -18.86 16.53
CA GLN A 55 68.54 -19.90 16.86
C GLN A 55 67.37 -19.35 17.68
N GLN A 56 67.65 -18.47 18.66
CA GLN A 56 66.58 -17.81 19.43
C GLN A 56 65.70 -16.90 18.57
N LEU A 57 66.29 -16.16 17.61
CA LEU A 57 65.53 -15.32 16.68
C LEU A 57 64.64 -16.17 15.75
N LEU A 58 65.15 -17.30 15.24
CA LEU A 58 64.38 -18.23 14.41
C LEU A 58 63.20 -18.83 15.18
N GLN A 59 63.42 -19.31 16.41
CA GLN A 59 62.36 -19.87 17.26
C GLN A 59 61.28 -18.83 17.59
N ARG A 60 61.68 -17.58 17.91
CA ARG A 60 60.73 -16.49 18.15
C ARG A 60 59.98 -16.12 16.88
N GLY A 61 60.65 -16.13 15.72
CA GLY A 61 60.06 -15.90 14.40
C GLY A 61 58.98 -16.94 14.07
N ASP A 62 59.27 -18.24 14.26
CA ASP A 62 58.31 -19.31 14.05
C ASP A 62 57.12 -19.21 15.02
N ALA A 63 57.36 -18.81 16.27
CA ALA A 63 56.31 -18.56 17.26
C ALA A 63 55.46 -17.30 16.95
N ALA A 64 56.04 -16.27 16.32
CA ALA A 64 55.29 -15.11 15.84
C ALA A 64 54.45 -15.47 14.60
N LEU A 65 55.02 -16.27 13.69
CA LEU A 65 54.35 -16.76 12.49
C LEU A 65 53.14 -17.62 12.83
N SER A 66 53.27 -18.57 13.77
CA SER A 66 52.17 -19.45 14.19
C SER A 66 51.01 -18.71 14.86
N ARG A 67 51.30 -17.56 15.50
CA ARG A 67 50.29 -16.66 16.08
C ARG A 67 49.67 -15.70 15.06
N GLY A 68 50.08 -15.76 13.80
CA GLY A 68 49.63 -14.82 12.75
C GLY A 68 50.19 -13.40 12.90
N HIS A 69 51.22 -13.21 13.74
CA HIS A 69 51.86 -11.92 13.96
C HIS A 69 52.98 -11.69 12.95
N LEU A 70 52.59 -11.42 11.70
CA LEU A 70 53.50 -11.47 10.55
C LEU A 70 54.46 -10.28 10.46
N SER A 71 54.03 -9.10 10.90
CA SER A 71 54.88 -7.90 10.98
C SER A 71 54.40 -7.01 12.11
N ALA A 72 55.35 -6.41 12.82
CA ALA A 72 55.06 -5.45 13.87
C ALA A 72 56.15 -4.38 13.99
N ALA A 73 55.71 -3.16 14.27
CA ALA A 73 56.60 -1.99 14.36
C ALA A 73 57.55 -2.05 15.57
N ASP A 74 57.23 -2.86 16.58
CA ASP A 74 58.05 -3.10 17.77
C ASP A 74 59.21 -4.08 17.53
N GLY A 75 59.33 -4.63 16.31
CA GLY A 75 60.38 -5.57 15.93
C GLY A 75 60.10 -7.03 16.34
N ASN A 76 58.95 -7.32 16.95
CA ASN A 76 58.59 -8.67 17.41
C ASN A 76 57.78 -9.48 16.39
N GLY A 77 57.56 -8.94 15.18
CA GLY A 77 56.89 -9.63 14.09
C GLY A 77 57.78 -10.69 13.45
N ALA A 78 57.14 -11.69 12.82
CA ALA A 78 57.85 -12.77 12.14
C ALA A 78 58.82 -12.24 11.08
N ARG A 79 58.40 -11.24 10.27
CA ARG A 79 59.28 -10.59 9.29
C ARG A 79 60.52 -9.99 9.94
N GLU A 80 60.34 -9.18 10.97
CA GLU A 80 61.44 -8.45 11.62
C GLU A 80 62.42 -9.42 12.29
N LEU A 81 61.92 -10.49 12.92
CA LEU A 81 62.73 -11.52 13.57
C LEU A 81 63.55 -12.36 12.57
N PHE A 82 62.95 -12.79 11.45
CA PHE A 82 63.68 -13.52 10.41
C PHE A 82 64.64 -12.61 9.62
N ALA A 83 64.29 -11.34 9.40
CA ALA A 83 65.18 -10.36 8.78
C ALA A 83 66.38 -10.03 9.68
N ALA A 84 66.17 -9.91 10.99
CA ALA A 84 67.25 -9.74 11.97
C ALA A 84 68.19 -10.96 12.00
N ALA A 85 67.64 -12.18 11.88
CA ALA A 85 68.46 -13.39 11.76
C ALA A 85 69.28 -13.40 10.46
N LEU A 86 68.69 -12.96 9.33
CA LEU A 86 69.37 -12.87 8.03
C LEU A 86 70.45 -11.77 7.99
N ALA A 87 70.26 -10.68 8.72
CA ALA A 87 71.25 -9.60 8.84
C ALA A 87 72.50 -10.02 9.63
N LEU A 88 72.37 -11.00 10.52
CA LEU A 88 73.49 -11.58 11.27
C LEU A 88 74.26 -12.62 10.45
N ASP A 89 73.59 -13.34 9.55
CA ASP A 89 74.18 -14.36 8.69
C ASP A 89 73.39 -14.49 7.38
N SER A 90 73.97 -13.99 6.28
CA SER A 90 73.34 -13.97 4.95
C SER A 90 73.23 -15.36 4.29
N ASP A 91 74.05 -16.32 4.73
CA ASP A 91 74.19 -17.62 4.07
C ASP A 91 73.21 -18.68 4.59
N ARG A 92 72.48 -18.38 5.67
CA ARG A 92 71.48 -19.28 6.27
C ARG A 92 70.18 -19.39 5.46
N GLY A 93 69.95 -20.59 4.92
CA GLY A 93 68.72 -20.96 4.22
C GLY A 93 67.46 -20.95 5.11
N GLU A 94 67.58 -21.20 6.41
CA GLU A 94 66.44 -21.26 7.35
C GLU A 94 65.75 -19.91 7.53
N ALA A 95 66.51 -18.82 7.66
CA ALA A 95 65.95 -17.47 7.79
C ALA A 95 65.23 -17.05 6.51
N ARG A 96 65.80 -17.36 5.34
CA ARG A 96 65.15 -17.14 4.04
C ARG A 96 63.87 -17.97 3.88
N ALA A 97 63.89 -19.24 4.31
CA ALA A 97 62.70 -20.08 4.34
C ALA A 97 61.63 -19.53 5.29
N GLY A 98 62.02 -19.00 6.46
CA GLY A 98 61.12 -18.33 7.41
C GLY A 98 60.46 -17.08 6.82
N LEU A 99 61.22 -16.23 6.12
CA LEU A 99 60.67 -15.08 5.37
C LEU A 99 59.71 -15.53 4.27
N ALA A 100 60.04 -16.58 3.51
CA ALA A 100 59.15 -17.14 2.48
C ALA A 100 57.84 -17.68 3.08
N ARG A 101 57.90 -18.39 4.22
CA ARG A 101 56.70 -18.84 4.96
C ARG A 101 55.88 -17.66 5.48
N THR A 102 56.54 -16.60 5.96
CA THR A 102 55.87 -15.38 6.43
C THR A 102 55.15 -14.67 5.29
N GLY A 103 55.75 -14.61 4.10
CA GLY A 103 55.12 -14.08 2.89
C GLY A 103 53.91 -14.91 2.44
N ALA A 104 54.01 -16.24 2.46
CA ALA A 104 52.89 -17.13 2.16
C ALA A 104 51.73 -16.95 3.16
N ALA A 105 52.03 -16.83 4.46
CA ALA A 105 51.05 -16.55 5.49
C ALA A 105 50.38 -15.18 5.29
N ALA A 106 51.12 -14.17 4.81
CA ALA A 106 50.56 -12.84 4.50
C ALA A 106 49.55 -12.90 3.35
N VAL A 107 49.77 -13.75 2.33
CA VAL A 107 48.78 -14.00 1.27
C VAL A 107 47.51 -14.66 1.83
N VAL A 108 47.65 -15.63 2.75
CA VAL A 108 46.51 -16.26 3.42
C VAL A 108 45.72 -15.24 4.24
N GLN A 109 46.41 -14.40 5.02
CA GLN A 109 45.78 -13.32 5.79
C GLN A 109 45.08 -12.30 4.88
N ALA A 110 45.69 -11.94 3.74
CA ALA A 110 45.08 -11.05 2.76
C ALA A 110 43.80 -11.65 2.15
N ARG A 111 43.80 -12.96 1.84
CA ARG A 111 42.59 -13.66 1.36
C ARG A 111 41.48 -13.67 2.39
N ALA A 112 41.81 -13.96 3.65
CA ALA A 112 40.86 -13.96 4.75
C ALA A 112 40.26 -12.57 4.97
N ALA A 113 41.09 -11.51 4.92
CA ALA A 113 40.63 -10.14 5.03
C ALA A 113 39.72 -9.72 3.87
N VAL A 114 40.04 -10.09 2.63
CA VAL A 114 39.14 -9.87 1.48
C VAL A 114 37.81 -10.60 1.66
N ALA A 115 37.83 -11.85 2.15
CA ALA A 115 36.62 -12.63 2.42
C ALA A 115 35.77 -12.01 3.55
N ALA A 116 36.41 -11.42 4.55
CA ALA A 116 35.75 -10.67 5.62
C ALA A 116 35.33 -9.24 5.20
N GLY A 117 35.62 -8.83 3.96
CA GLY A 117 35.35 -7.46 3.48
C GLY A 117 36.28 -6.39 4.05
N ASP A 118 37.31 -6.72 4.82
CA ASP A 118 38.25 -5.73 5.35
C ASP A 118 39.33 -5.38 4.29
N ALA A 119 39.02 -4.41 3.44
CA ALA A 119 39.94 -3.91 2.42
C ALA A 119 41.24 -3.33 3.01
N ALA A 120 41.21 -2.75 4.23
CA ALA A 120 42.38 -2.14 4.85
C ALA A 120 43.33 -3.20 5.40
N ALA A 121 42.83 -4.23 6.09
CA ALA A 121 43.63 -5.38 6.50
C ALA A 121 44.17 -6.16 5.29
N ALA A 122 43.36 -6.34 4.25
CA ALA A 122 43.79 -7.00 3.01
C ALA A 122 44.92 -6.24 2.31
N GLN A 123 44.82 -4.90 2.22
CA GLN A 123 45.88 -4.06 1.65
C GLN A 123 47.18 -4.16 2.45
N ARG A 124 47.11 -4.09 3.79
CA ARG A 124 48.31 -4.23 4.66
C ARG A 124 49.00 -5.58 4.48
N ALA A 125 48.24 -6.67 4.49
CA ALA A 125 48.78 -8.02 4.31
C ALA A 125 49.36 -8.24 2.90
N LEU A 126 48.74 -7.64 1.87
CA LEU A 126 49.26 -7.70 0.50
C LEU A 126 50.55 -6.88 0.33
N THR A 127 50.64 -5.69 0.95
CA THR A 127 51.87 -4.89 0.99
C THR A 127 53.00 -5.65 1.67
N LEU A 128 52.71 -6.37 2.76
CA LEU A 128 53.67 -7.23 3.44
C LEU A 128 54.14 -8.40 2.55
N ALA A 129 53.21 -9.08 1.86
CA ALA A 129 53.56 -10.17 0.93
C ALA A 129 54.44 -9.67 -0.23
N ASN A 130 54.17 -8.47 -0.77
CA ASN A 130 54.99 -7.85 -1.81
C ASN A 130 56.38 -7.46 -1.30
N ALA A 131 56.48 -6.95 -0.07
CA ALA A 131 57.75 -6.62 0.57
C ALA A 131 58.64 -7.84 0.85
N LEU A 132 58.04 -9.03 0.94
CA LEU A 132 58.71 -10.32 1.09
C LEU A 132 58.91 -11.04 -0.25
N GLU A 133 58.73 -10.34 -1.37
CA GLU A 133 58.99 -10.84 -2.73
C GLU A 133 58.23 -12.13 -3.09
N VAL A 134 57.02 -12.31 -2.55
CA VAL A 134 56.17 -13.49 -2.86
C VAL A 134 55.83 -13.52 -4.36
N PRO A 135 55.87 -14.69 -5.03
CA PRO A 135 55.60 -14.78 -6.47
C PRO A 135 54.25 -14.20 -6.90
N GLN A 136 54.24 -13.47 -8.02
CA GLN A 136 53.03 -12.80 -8.52
C GLN A 136 51.85 -13.75 -8.77
N ALA A 137 52.12 -15.00 -9.14
CA ALA A 137 51.09 -16.03 -9.31
C ALA A 137 50.22 -16.22 -8.04
N GLN A 138 50.78 -15.96 -6.85
CA GLN A 138 50.09 -16.11 -5.57
C GLN A 138 49.40 -14.82 -5.09
N THR A 139 49.99 -13.65 -5.37
CA THR A 139 49.50 -12.33 -4.93
C THR A 139 48.50 -11.70 -5.90
N ALA A 140 48.64 -11.91 -7.21
CA ALA A 140 47.79 -11.31 -8.25
C ALA A 140 46.29 -11.63 -8.10
N PRO A 141 45.86 -12.87 -7.79
CA PRO A 141 44.44 -13.16 -7.59
C PRO A 141 43.82 -12.40 -6.41
N VAL A 142 44.60 -12.19 -5.34
CA VAL A 142 44.16 -11.46 -4.15
C VAL A 142 44.09 -9.96 -4.44
N ALA A 143 45.09 -9.42 -5.16
CA ALA A 143 45.11 -8.04 -5.60
C ALA A 143 43.89 -7.68 -6.46
N LEU A 144 43.50 -8.56 -7.40
CA LEU A 144 42.31 -8.36 -8.24
C LEU A 144 41.02 -8.31 -7.42
N ARG A 145 40.85 -9.24 -6.47
CA ARG A 145 39.67 -9.25 -5.59
C ARG A 145 39.61 -8.03 -4.68
N LEU A 146 40.75 -7.59 -4.15
CA LEU A 146 40.83 -6.38 -3.34
C LEU A 146 40.45 -5.13 -4.15
N ARG A 147 40.95 -4.99 -5.39
CA ARG A 147 40.57 -3.90 -6.30
C ARG A 147 39.06 -3.90 -6.59
N ALA A 148 38.47 -5.08 -6.83
CA ALA A 148 37.03 -5.20 -7.07
C ALA A 148 36.20 -4.79 -5.83
N LEU A 149 36.64 -5.19 -4.63
CA LEU A 149 36.02 -4.79 -3.36
C LEU A 149 36.11 -3.27 -3.15
N GLN A 150 37.28 -2.68 -3.40
CA GLN A 150 37.49 -1.23 -3.30
C GLN A 150 36.65 -0.46 -4.31
N ALA A 151 36.59 -0.91 -5.57
CA ALA A 151 35.77 -0.29 -6.61
C ALA A 151 34.27 -0.34 -6.25
N ARG A 152 33.79 -1.46 -5.68
CA ARG A 152 32.42 -1.58 -5.20
C ARG A 152 32.13 -0.58 -4.06
N ARG A 153 33.05 -0.44 -3.09
CA ARG A 153 32.91 0.55 -2.00
C ARG A 153 32.89 1.98 -2.51
N ALA A 154 33.85 2.34 -3.35
CA ALA A 154 33.91 3.67 -3.95
C ALA A 154 32.64 4.00 -4.75
N GLY A 155 32.07 3.01 -5.45
CA GLY A 155 30.79 3.15 -6.13
C GLY A 155 29.61 3.40 -5.17
N LEU A 156 29.58 2.73 -4.00
CA LEU A 156 28.58 2.97 -2.96
C LEU A 156 28.74 4.34 -2.30
N ASP A 157 29.97 4.82 -2.10
CA ASP A 157 30.24 6.15 -1.54
C ASP A 157 29.84 7.26 -2.53
N ALA A 158 30.13 7.07 -3.81
CA ALA A 158 29.67 7.97 -4.87
C ALA A 158 28.13 7.99 -4.96
N LEU A 159 27.48 6.84 -4.82
CA LEU A 159 26.01 6.74 -4.81
C LEU A 159 25.41 7.42 -3.58
N PHE A 160 26.04 7.29 -2.41
CA PHE A 160 25.64 7.98 -1.18
C PHE A 160 25.76 9.50 -1.33
N ALA A 161 26.87 9.99 -1.88
CA ALA A 161 27.03 11.42 -2.16
C ALA A 161 25.96 11.96 -3.14
N GLN A 162 25.55 11.16 -4.14
CA GLN A 162 24.44 11.51 -5.02
C GLN A 162 23.11 11.58 -4.27
N ALA A 163 22.83 10.62 -3.37
CA ALA A 163 21.62 10.60 -2.56
C ALA A 163 21.52 11.86 -1.67
N VAL A 164 22.61 12.20 -0.97
CA VAL A 164 22.70 13.42 -0.15
C VAL A 164 22.51 14.68 -1.00
N SER A 165 23.14 14.75 -2.18
CA SER A 165 22.96 15.89 -3.08
C SER A 165 21.51 16.02 -3.58
N ALA A 166 20.84 14.91 -3.90
CA ALA A 166 19.45 14.91 -4.32
C ALA A 166 18.53 15.39 -3.19
N GLN A 167 18.79 14.95 -1.95
CA GLN A 167 18.05 15.37 -0.76
C GLN A 167 18.19 16.88 -0.51
N GLN A 168 19.42 17.42 -0.57
CA GLN A 168 19.68 18.85 -0.41
C GLN A 168 18.98 19.71 -1.48
N GLN A 169 18.74 19.15 -2.67
CA GLN A 169 17.98 19.78 -3.75
C GLN A 169 16.46 19.64 -3.58
N GLY A 170 16.00 18.96 -2.52
CA GLY A 170 14.59 18.65 -2.29
C GLY A 170 14.02 17.56 -3.21
N ARG A 171 14.86 16.86 -3.99
CA ARG A 171 14.46 15.77 -4.88
C ARG A 171 14.39 14.46 -4.10
N LEU A 172 13.29 14.27 -3.38
CA LEU A 172 13.15 13.18 -2.41
C LEU A 172 12.64 11.88 -3.04
N ASP A 173 11.65 11.94 -3.93
CA ASP A 173 11.04 10.78 -4.62
C ASP A 173 10.66 11.13 -6.07
N GLY A 174 10.10 10.18 -6.82
CA GLY A 174 9.51 10.38 -8.15
C GLY A 174 10.44 10.16 -9.34
N SER A 175 11.75 10.04 -9.11
CA SER A 175 12.74 9.70 -10.14
C SER A 175 13.79 8.74 -9.58
N PRO A 176 14.41 7.86 -10.41
CA PRO A 176 15.43 6.93 -9.94
C PRO A 176 16.68 7.58 -9.34
N ASP A 177 16.92 8.86 -9.64
CA ASP A 177 18.02 9.69 -9.11
C ASP A 177 17.58 10.62 -7.97
N SER A 178 16.37 10.44 -7.44
CA SER A 178 15.91 11.06 -6.19
C SER A 178 16.53 10.38 -4.97
N ALA A 179 16.56 11.09 -3.84
CA ALA A 179 17.22 10.64 -2.61
C ALA A 179 16.75 9.26 -2.12
N LEU A 180 15.44 9.04 -1.97
CA LEU A 180 14.89 7.81 -1.41
C LEU A 180 15.19 6.57 -2.27
N PRO A 181 14.98 6.57 -3.61
CA PRO A 181 15.44 5.49 -4.48
C PRO A 181 16.94 5.20 -4.39
N LEU A 182 17.77 6.24 -4.28
CA LEU A 182 19.22 6.09 -4.17
C LEU A 182 19.61 5.44 -2.84
N TYR A 183 19.06 5.91 -1.71
CA TYR A 183 19.26 5.27 -0.41
C TYR A 183 18.77 3.81 -0.40
N GLN A 184 17.59 3.55 -0.96
CA GLN A 184 17.06 2.18 -1.07
C GLN A 184 18.00 1.27 -1.88
N ARG A 185 18.60 1.77 -2.96
CA ARG A 185 19.58 1.03 -3.76
C ARG A 185 20.87 0.75 -2.98
N ILE A 186 21.35 1.71 -2.20
CA ILE A 186 22.51 1.53 -1.32
C ILE A 186 22.20 0.43 -0.29
N LEU A 187 21.05 0.53 0.40
CA LEU A 187 20.62 -0.43 1.43
C LEU A 187 20.34 -1.82 0.88
N THR A 188 19.94 -1.95 -0.38
CA THR A 188 19.84 -3.25 -1.06
C THR A 188 21.22 -3.90 -1.25
N LEU A 189 22.27 -3.09 -1.45
CA LEU A 189 23.64 -3.58 -1.66
C LEU A 189 24.46 -3.71 -0.37
N ALA A 190 24.11 -2.94 0.66
CA ALA A 190 24.74 -2.88 1.99
C ALA A 190 23.67 -2.56 3.06
N PRO A 191 22.93 -3.58 3.56
CA PRO A 191 21.81 -3.38 4.49
C PRO A 191 22.20 -2.84 5.88
N ASP A 192 23.46 -3.03 6.26
CA ASP A 192 24.05 -2.64 7.55
C ASP A 192 24.71 -1.25 7.53
N ARG A 193 24.60 -0.52 6.41
CA ARG A 193 25.21 0.79 6.22
C ARG A 193 24.40 1.87 6.96
N THR A 194 24.83 2.20 8.18
CA THR A 194 24.08 3.06 9.11
C THR A 194 23.85 4.47 8.61
N ASP A 195 24.83 5.06 7.92
CA ASP A 195 24.72 6.39 7.29
C ASP A 195 23.61 6.45 6.22
N ALA A 196 23.43 5.39 5.43
CA ALA A 196 22.35 5.31 4.45
C ALA A 196 20.99 5.03 5.08
N LEU A 197 20.95 4.33 6.23
CA LEU A 197 19.72 4.19 7.01
C LEU A 197 19.28 5.56 7.53
N GLU A 198 20.18 6.26 8.23
CA GLU A 198 19.93 7.62 8.76
C GLU A 198 19.51 8.59 7.66
N GLY A 199 20.24 8.64 6.54
CA GLY A 199 19.88 9.50 5.41
C GLY A 199 18.51 9.19 4.80
N ARG A 200 18.08 7.92 4.80
CA ARG A 200 16.72 7.56 4.36
C ARG A 200 15.66 8.05 5.34
N GLU A 201 15.88 7.88 6.66
CA GLU A 201 14.95 8.37 7.69
C GLU A 201 14.80 9.90 7.63
N ASP A 202 15.91 10.62 7.45
CA ASP A 202 15.88 12.08 7.26
C ASP A 202 15.10 12.46 6.00
N ALA A 203 15.35 11.79 4.87
CA ALA A 203 14.63 12.04 3.62
C ALA A 203 13.12 11.72 3.73
N LEU A 204 12.74 10.71 4.53
CA LEU A 204 11.33 10.40 4.83
C LEU A 204 10.69 11.48 5.70
N THR A 205 11.42 11.99 6.69
CA THR A 205 10.99 13.11 7.52
C THR A 205 10.73 14.35 6.65
N ASP A 206 11.65 14.68 5.73
CA ASP A 206 11.49 15.78 4.78
C ASP A 206 10.27 15.56 3.85
N LEU A 207 10.07 14.34 3.35
CA LEU A 207 8.95 13.99 2.46
C LEU A 207 7.60 14.15 3.17
N LEU A 208 7.51 13.68 4.42
CA LEU A 208 6.31 13.81 5.25
C LEU A 208 6.06 15.27 5.65
N ALA A 209 7.12 16.07 5.86
CA ALA A 209 7.00 17.52 6.03
C ALA A 209 6.43 18.19 4.77
N GLN A 210 6.87 17.80 3.57
CA GLN A 210 6.29 18.27 2.30
C GLN A 210 4.81 17.88 2.18
N ALA A 211 4.43 16.67 2.58
CA ALA A 211 3.02 16.23 2.60
C ALA A 211 2.17 17.12 3.52
N ARG A 212 2.66 17.42 4.73
CA ARG A 212 1.98 18.34 5.68
C ARG A 212 1.90 19.76 5.12
N HIS A 213 2.91 20.23 4.39
CA HIS A 213 2.86 21.53 3.72
C HIS A 213 1.86 21.55 2.55
N ALA A 214 1.73 20.45 1.80
CA ALA A 214 0.70 20.29 0.78
C ALA A 214 -0.71 20.34 1.39
N LEU A 215 -0.93 19.68 2.54
CA LEU A 215 -2.18 19.77 3.30
C LEU A 215 -2.52 21.20 3.73
N ALA A 216 -1.54 21.96 4.22
CA ALA A 216 -1.75 23.36 4.63
C ALA A 216 -2.15 24.27 3.45
N ARG A 217 -1.74 23.93 2.22
CA ARG A 217 -2.11 24.61 0.97
C ARG A 217 -3.33 24.00 0.29
N ASP A 218 -4.03 23.08 0.96
CA ASP A 218 -5.24 22.42 0.44
C ASP A 218 -5.00 21.54 -0.82
N ALA A 219 -3.75 21.14 -1.06
CA ALA A 219 -3.34 20.24 -2.13
C ALA A 219 -3.46 18.77 -1.69
N LEU A 220 -4.70 18.30 -1.52
CA LEU A 220 -5.00 16.94 -1.01
C LEU A 220 -4.39 15.81 -1.85
N GLY A 221 -4.44 15.92 -3.18
CA GLY A 221 -3.87 14.91 -4.08
C GLY A 221 -2.35 14.78 -3.93
N ASP A 222 -1.64 15.90 -3.89
CA ASP A 222 -0.19 15.92 -3.68
C ASP A 222 0.18 15.31 -2.32
N ALA A 223 -0.55 15.68 -1.26
CA ALA A 223 -0.36 15.11 0.06
C ALA A 223 -0.58 13.59 0.10
N ALA A 224 -1.61 13.10 -0.60
CA ALA A 224 -1.89 11.67 -0.71
C ALA A 224 -0.74 10.92 -1.40
N LEU A 225 -0.23 11.45 -2.51
CA LEU A 225 0.89 10.87 -3.24
C LEU A 225 2.17 10.81 -2.39
N LEU A 226 2.50 11.90 -1.69
CA LEU A 226 3.68 11.98 -0.82
C LEU A 226 3.56 11.02 0.39
N LEU A 227 2.38 10.94 1.01
CA LEU A 227 2.14 10.01 2.12
C LEU A 227 2.21 8.54 1.65
N ALA A 228 1.63 8.22 0.49
CA ALA A 228 1.71 6.88 -0.10
C ALA A 228 3.15 6.50 -0.47
N ALA A 229 3.93 7.46 -0.99
CA ALA A 229 5.35 7.28 -1.25
C ALA A 229 6.12 6.97 0.04
N ALA A 230 5.94 7.76 1.10
CA ALA A 230 6.59 7.51 2.40
C ALA A 230 6.29 6.09 2.93
N LYS A 231 5.01 5.69 2.93
CA LYS A 231 4.56 4.35 3.36
C LYS A 231 5.14 3.21 2.51
N ARG A 232 5.51 3.46 1.25
CA ARG A 232 6.14 2.47 0.37
C ARG A 232 7.58 2.16 0.80
N TYR A 233 8.31 3.17 1.28
CA TYR A 233 9.69 3.03 1.73
C TYR A 233 9.77 2.54 3.18
N ASP A 234 8.96 3.12 4.07
CA ASP A 234 8.82 2.66 5.44
C ASP A 234 7.44 2.98 6.04
N PRO A 235 6.54 1.99 6.16
CA PRO A 235 5.27 2.15 6.86
C PRO A 235 5.41 2.46 8.36
N GLY A 236 6.54 2.08 8.98
CA GLY A 236 6.81 2.18 10.41
C GLY A 236 7.44 3.51 10.85
N HIS A 237 7.74 4.40 9.90
CA HIS A 237 8.41 5.67 10.18
C HIS A 237 7.60 6.53 11.18
N ALA A 238 8.29 7.14 12.14
CA ALA A 238 7.69 7.80 13.31
C ALA A 238 6.67 8.91 12.96
N ASP A 239 6.90 9.64 11.87
CA ASP A 239 6.05 10.75 11.42
C ASP A 239 4.82 10.33 10.59
N VAL A 240 4.70 9.05 10.21
CA VAL A 240 3.58 8.57 9.37
C VAL A 240 2.25 8.72 10.09
N PRO A 241 2.05 8.23 11.34
CA PRO A 241 0.76 8.32 12.02
C PRO A 241 0.28 9.77 12.22
N LEU A 242 1.20 10.68 12.54
CA LEU A 242 0.89 12.11 12.68
C LEU A 242 0.40 12.71 11.36
N THR A 243 1.09 12.41 10.26
CA THR A 243 0.78 12.94 8.94
C THR A 243 -0.52 12.36 8.40
N GLU A 244 -0.74 11.07 8.57
CA GLU A 244 -1.96 10.35 8.20
C GLU A 244 -3.17 10.87 8.99
N GLY A 245 -3.02 11.10 10.31
CA GLY A 245 -4.05 11.72 11.14
C GLY A 245 -4.44 13.13 10.67
N HIS A 246 -3.47 13.95 10.27
CA HIS A 246 -3.74 15.27 9.71
C HIS A 246 -4.43 15.17 8.35
N TYR A 247 -3.95 14.29 7.47
CA TYR A 247 -4.54 14.02 6.16
C TYR A 247 -6.02 13.65 6.27
N HIS A 248 -6.37 12.64 7.08
CA HIS A 248 -7.76 12.22 7.28
C HIS A 248 -8.65 13.31 7.86
N ARG A 249 -8.12 14.17 8.74
CA ARG A 249 -8.88 15.30 9.28
C ARG A 249 -9.23 16.33 8.20
N VAL A 250 -8.28 16.69 7.34
CA VAL A 250 -8.53 17.64 6.24
C VAL A 250 -9.50 17.05 5.22
N LEU A 251 -9.37 15.75 4.93
CA LEU A 251 -10.30 14.98 4.09
C LEU A 251 -11.73 15.05 4.64
N GLU A 252 -11.90 14.77 5.93
CA GLU A 252 -13.21 14.82 6.57
C GLU A 252 -13.82 16.23 6.57
N GLN A 253 -13.00 17.25 6.87
CA GLN A 253 -13.45 18.65 6.78
C GLN A 253 -13.91 19.02 5.36
N ARG A 254 -13.21 18.53 4.33
CA ARG A 254 -13.58 18.73 2.92
C ARG A 254 -14.92 18.06 2.59
N ARG A 255 -15.13 16.83 3.06
CA ARG A 255 -16.42 16.11 2.90
C ARG A 255 -17.57 16.85 3.57
N GLN A 256 -17.41 17.25 4.83
CA GLN A 256 -18.44 17.97 5.58
C GLN A 256 -18.78 19.32 4.92
N ARG A 257 -17.78 20.02 4.38
CA ARG A 257 -18.00 21.26 3.62
C ARG A 257 -18.79 21.00 2.34
N ALA A 258 -18.43 19.97 1.57
CA ALA A 258 -19.15 19.55 0.36
C ALA A 258 -20.63 19.24 0.66
N GLU A 259 -20.89 18.50 1.73
CA GLU A 259 -22.25 18.20 2.18
C GLU A 259 -23.02 19.45 2.60
N GLY A 260 -22.37 20.37 3.32
CA GLY A 260 -22.96 21.66 3.69
C GLY A 260 -23.31 22.51 2.47
N LEU A 261 -22.47 22.50 1.43
CA LEU A 261 -22.72 23.19 0.16
C LEU A 261 -23.89 22.56 -0.60
N LEU A 262 -23.95 21.23 -0.67
CA LEU A 262 -25.06 20.49 -1.28
C LEU A 262 -26.39 20.81 -0.58
N ARG A 263 -26.44 20.76 0.76
CA ARG A 263 -27.65 21.11 1.53
C ARG A 263 -28.16 22.53 1.27
N ARG A 264 -27.26 23.46 0.91
CA ARG A 264 -27.59 24.86 0.58
C ARG A 264 -27.89 25.06 -0.92
N GLY A 265 -27.95 23.99 -1.72
CA GLY A 265 -28.18 24.06 -3.17
C GLY A 265 -26.99 24.60 -3.98
N ARG A 266 -25.80 24.72 -3.38
CA ARG A 266 -24.59 25.18 -4.08
C ARG A 266 -23.89 24.01 -4.79
N LEU A 267 -24.51 23.53 -5.87
CA LEU A 267 -24.14 22.29 -6.56
C LEU A 267 -22.71 22.30 -7.13
N ALA A 268 -22.31 23.33 -7.90
CA ALA A 268 -20.97 23.39 -8.50
C ALA A 268 -19.83 23.42 -7.45
N PRO A 269 -19.87 24.25 -6.39
CA PRO A 269 -18.91 24.16 -5.29
C PRO A 269 -18.90 22.80 -4.59
N ALA A 270 -20.06 22.18 -4.35
CA ALA A 270 -20.14 20.87 -3.73
C ALA A 270 -19.49 19.78 -4.59
N ALA A 271 -19.75 19.79 -5.91
CA ALA A 271 -19.12 18.87 -6.86
C ALA A 271 -17.59 19.00 -6.85
N ARG A 272 -17.07 20.24 -6.84
CA ARG A 272 -15.62 20.47 -6.77
C ARG A 272 -15.00 19.89 -5.51
N ASP A 273 -15.65 20.03 -4.36
CA ASP A 273 -15.14 19.51 -3.09
C ASP A 273 -15.18 17.97 -3.04
N PHE A 274 -16.26 17.34 -3.51
CA PHE A 274 -16.33 15.88 -3.63
C PHE A 274 -15.30 15.33 -4.62
N ASN A 275 -15.11 15.98 -5.78
CA ASN A 275 -14.09 15.57 -6.74
C ASN A 275 -12.67 15.73 -6.19
N ALA A 276 -12.39 16.78 -5.41
CA ALA A 276 -11.10 16.93 -4.74
C ALA A 276 -10.82 15.80 -3.75
N VAL A 277 -11.86 15.33 -3.03
CA VAL A 277 -11.77 14.15 -2.17
C VAL A 277 -11.50 12.89 -3.01
N LEU A 278 -12.24 12.67 -4.10
CA LEU A 278 -12.08 11.50 -4.96
C LEU A 278 -10.74 11.48 -5.72
N ALA A 279 -10.15 12.64 -6.00
CA ALA A 279 -8.82 12.73 -6.58
C ALA A 279 -7.73 12.24 -5.60
N ALA A 280 -7.94 12.42 -4.30
CA ALA A 280 -7.03 11.93 -3.26
C ALA A 280 -7.35 10.48 -2.85
N GLU A 281 -8.64 10.14 -2.71
CA GLU A 281 -9.15 8.83 -2.33
C GLU A 281 -10.24 8.35 -3.32
N PRO A 282 -9.86 7.69 -4.42
CA PRO A 282 -10.81 7.28 -5.46
C PRO A 282 -11.92 6.38 -4.94
N GLU A 283 -11.64 5.57 -3.91
CA GLU A 283 -12.56 4.61 -3.29
C GLU A 283 -13.41 5.20 -2.15
N ASP A 284 -13.38 6.52 -1.90
CA ASP A 284 -14.20 7.13 -0.85
C ASP A 284 -15.70 7.03 -1.19
N ALA A 285 -16.37 6.06 -0.55
CA ALA A 285 -17.77 5.79 -0.79
C ALA A 285 -18.71 6.94 -0.39
N ALA A 286 -18.33 7.77 0.59
CA ALA A 286 -19.14 8.92 1.01
C ALA A 286 -19.08 10.04 -0.04
N ALA A 287 -17.89 10.29 -0.60
CA ALA A 287 -17.72 11.25 -1.67
C ALA A 287 -18.35 10.80 -2.98
N ARG A 288 -18.26 9.50 -3.35
CA ARG A 288 -18.98 8.91 -4.50
C ARG A 288 -20.50 9.13 -4.38
N ARG A 289 -21.10 8.76 -3.24
CA ARG A 289 -22.52 9.02 -2.94
C ARG A 289 -22.86 10.51 -2.91
N GLY A 290 -21.94 11.35 -2.44
CA GLY A 290 -22.06 12.80 -2.47
C GLY A 290 -22.20 13.33 -3.90
N LEU A 291 -21.31 12.90 -4.78
CA LEU A 291 -21.29 13.28 -6.20
C LEU A 291 -22.52 12.77 -6.95
N GLU A 292 -22.96 11.53 -6.67
CA GLU A 292 -24.22 10.97 -7.17
C GLU A 292 -25.42 11.84 -6.80
N ARG A 293 -25.50 12.29 -5.54
CA ARG A 293 -26.55 13.23 -5.09
C ARG A 293 -26.47 14.56 -5.83
N VAL A 294 -25.28 15.12 -6.03
CA VAL A 294 -25.12 16.39 -6.78
C VAL A 294 -25.59 16.22 -8.23
N ALA A 295 -25.22 15.12 -8.90
CA ALA A 295 -25.68 14.82 -10.25
C ALA A 295 -27.21 14.62 -10.30
N GLY A 296 -27.77 13.95 -9.29
CA GLY A 296 -29.22 13.81 -9.11
C GLY A 296 -29.94 15.16 -8.98
N GLU A 297 -29.40 16.10 -8.22
CA GLU A 297 -29.97 17.44 -8.07
C GLU A 297 -29.92 18.25 -9.36
N TYR A 298 -28.81 18.19 -10.11
CA TYR A 298 -28.74 18.80 -11.45
C TYR A 298 -29.76 18.19 -12.42
N ALA A 299 -29.93 16.86 -12.40
CA ALA A 299 -30.94 16.18 -13.21
C ALA A 299 -32.37 16.58 -12.81
N ALA A 300 -32.65 16.69 -11.51
CA ALA A 300 -33.94 17.15 -11.01
C ALA A 300 -34.21 18.62 -11.39
N GLN A 301 -33.19 19.48 -11.33
CA GLN A 301 -33.25 20.87 -11.79
C GLN A 301 -33.56 20.94 -13.29
N ALA A 302 -32.91 20.12 -14.11
CA ALA A 302 -33.19 20.02 -15.54
C ALA A 302 -34.65 19.61 -15.82
N GLY A 303 -35.18 18.64 -15.06
CA GLY A 303 -36.58 18.23 -15.16
C GLY A 303 -37.57 19.35 -14.81
N ARG A 304 -37.30 20.14 -13.76
CA ARG A 304 -38.13 21.31 -13.38
C ARG A 304 -38.08 22.40 -14.46
N GLN A 305 -36.89 22.77 -14.92
CA GLN A 305 -36.72 23.76 -15.99
C GLN A 305 -37.43 23.33 -17.29
N ALA A 306 -37.38 22.04 -17.62
CA ALA A 306 -38.09 21.50 -18.77
C ALA A 306 -39.62 21.58 -18.62
N ALA A 307 -40.14 21.32 -17.41
CA ALA A 307 -41.57 21.48 -17.12
C ALA A 307 -42.04 22.94 -17.27
N ASP A 308 -41.15 23.90 -17.00
CA ASP A 308 -41.38 25.33 -17.21
C ASP A 308 -41.05 25.79 -18.65
N PHE A 309 -40.79 24.85 -19.58
CA PHE A 309 -40.39 25.09 -20.98
C PHE A 309 -39.07 25.87 -21.16
N GLN A 310 -38.22 25.95 -20.14
CA GLN A 310 -36.89 26.57 -20.18
C GLN A 310 -35.84 25.56 -20.69
N PHE A 311 -35.94 25.17 -21.96
CA PHE A 311 -35.17 24.04 -22.50
C PHE A 311 -33.65 24.26 -22.55
N ASP A 312 -33.19 25.47 -22.82
CA ASP A 312 -31.74 25.74 -22.87
C ASP A 312 -31.10 25.59 -21.48
N ALA A 313 -31.76 26.13 -20.45
CA ALA A 313 -31.34 25.96 -19.05
C ALA A 313 -31.40 24.48 -18.62
N ALA A 314 -32.46 23.77 -19.02
CA ALA A 314 -32.61 22.33 -18.75
C ALA A 314 -31.49 21.50 -19.36
N LEU A 315 -31.12 21.78 -20.62
CA LEU A 315 -30.00 21.11 -21.30
C LEU A 315 -28.67 21.41 -20.62
N GLN A 316 -28.45 22.65 -20.17
CA GLN A 316 -27.24 23.02 -19.44
C GLN A 316 -27.13 22.26 -18.11
N SER A 317 -28.19 22.22 -17.31
CA SER A 317 -28.19 21.46 -16.05
C SER A 317 -28.02 19.95 -16.27
N LEU A 318 -28.62 19.41 -17.34
CA LEU A 318 -28.41 18.01 -17.73
C LEU A 318 -26.94 17.74 -18.13
N GLN A 319 -26.29 18.67 -18.82
CA GLN A 319 -24.89 18.55 -19.21
C GLN A 319 -23.98 18.55 -17.98
N GLU A 320 -24.24 19.40 -16.98
CA GLU A 320 -23.53 19.39 -15.70
C GLU A 320 -23.67 18.03 -14.99
N ALA A 321 -24.89 17.48 -14.93
CA ALA A 321 -25.11 16.15 -14.35
C ALA A 321 -24.30 15.05 -15.08
N LYS A 322 -24.29 15.08 -16.42
CA LYS A 322 -23.52 14.12 -17.25
C LYS A 322 -22.02 14.26 -17.09
N ALA A 323 -21.52 15.48 -16.94
CA ALA A 323 -20.09 15.73 -16.73
C ALA A 323 -19.61 15.15 -15.39
N LEU A 324 -20.48 15.13 -14.37
CA LEU A 324 -20.15 14.56 -13.06
C LEU A 324 -20.26 13.04 -13.04
N LEU A 325 -21.35 12.48 -13.58
CA LEU A 325 -21.60 11.04 -13.51
C LEU A 325 -22.34 10.52 -14.75
N PRO A 326 -21.60 10.10 -15.79
CA PRO A 326 -22.20 9.54 -17.00
C PRO A 326 -23.03 8.29 -16.69
N GLY A 327 -24.21 8.17 -17.31
CA GLY A 327 -25.04 6.97 -17.23
C GLY A 327 -25.85 6.80 -15.94
N ALA A 328 -25.90 7.79 -15.05
CA ALA A 328 -26.75 7.75 -13.86
C ALA A 328 -28.25 7.64 -14.23
N ALA A 329 -29.01 6.84 -13.48
CA ALA A 329 -30.44 6.65 -13.73
C ALA A 329 -31.24 7.97 -13.68
N SER A 330 -30.85 8.92 -12.82
CA SER A 330 -31.43 10.25 -12.72
C SER A 330 -31.28 11.07 -14.02
N ILE A 331 -30.19 10.89 -14.75
CA ILE A 331 -29.93 11.57 -16.04
C ILE A 331 -30.90 11.04 -17.10
N ALA A 332 -31.05 9.71 -17.20
CA ALA A 332 -32.00 9.10 -18.13
C ALA A 332 -33.44 9.55 -17.85
N GLN A 333 -33.81 9.66 -16.56
CA GLN A 333 -35.12 10.19 -16.16
C GLN A 333 -35.31 11.66 -16.56
N ALA A 334 -34.27 12.50 -16.40
CA ALA A 334 -34.31 13.91 -16.80
C ALA A 334 -34.39 14.08 -18.33
N GLU A 335 -33.67 13.27 -19.11
CA GLU A 335 -33.78 13.24 -20.57
C GLU A 335 -35.19 12.92 -21.04
N GLN A 336 -35.80 11.88 -20.45
CA GLN A 336 -37.18 11.53 -20.74
C GLN A 336 -38.14 12.65 -20.33
N ALA A 337 -37.91 13.33 -19.21
CA ALA A 337 -38.72 14.47 -18.79
C ALA A 337 -38.62 15.63 -19.78
N ILE A 338 -37.42 15.95 -20.28
CA ILE A 338 -37.21 16.96 -21.32
C ILE A 338 -37.92 16.57 -22.62
N ALA A 339 -37.81 15.31 -23.06
CA ALA A 339 -38.48 14.81 -24.25
C ALA A 339 -40.01 14.94 -24.12
N ARG A 340 -40.58 14.47 -23.00
CA ARG A 340 -42.02 14.60 -22.72
C ARG A 340 -42.47 16.06 -22.69
N ALA A 341 -41.69 16.96 -22.11
CA ALA A 341 -42.01 18.39 -22.09
C ALA A 341 -41.99 19.02 -23.49
N ARG A 342 -41.04 18.62 -24.35
CA ARG A 342 -41.00 19.04 -25.77
C ARG A 342 -42.18 18.50 -26.56
N ASP A 343 -42.54 17.24 -26.36
CA ASP A 343 -43.70 16.64 -27.01
C ASP A 343 -45.00 17.30 -26.55
N ALA A 344 -45.10 17.65 -25.26
CA ALA A 344 -46.21 18.42 -24.72
C ALA A 344 -46.29 19.84 -25.32
N GLN A 345 -45.15 20.49 -25.58
CA GLN A 345 -45.11 21.79 -26.26
C GLN A 345 -45.56 21.69 -27.73
N ARG A 346 -45.20 20.60 -28.41
CA ARG A 346 -45.52 20.34 -29.82
C ARG A 346 -46.90 19.73 -30.04
N SER A 347 -47.52 19.21 -28.98
CA SER A 347 -48.80 18.53 -29.08
C SER A 347 -49.91 19.52 -29.49
N PRO A 348 -50.78 19.18 -30.46
CA PRO A 348 -51.83 20.09 -30.95
C PRO A 348 -52.87 20.51 -29.88
N GLU A 349 -52.89 19.86 -28.72
CA GLU A 349 -53.88 20.08 -27.66
C GLU A 349 -53.68 21.39 -26.87
N THR A 350 -52.47 21.95 -26.88
CA THR A 350 -52.18 23.30 -26.39
C THR A 350 -52.69 24.40 -27.34
N GLY A 351 -53.03 24.05 -28.59
CA GLY A 351 -53.62 24.95 -29.61
C GLY A 351 -55.12 24.79 -29.86
N LEU A 352 -55.81 23.89 -29.14
CA LEU A 352 -57.26 23.70 -29.33
C LEU A 352 -58.03 24.95 -28.87
N SER A 353 -58.81 25.53 -29.79
CA SER A 353 -59.77 26.57 -29.41
C SER A 353 -60.70 26.05 -28.32
N ARG A 354 -61.08 26.92 -27.37
CA ARG A 354 -61.94 26.58 -26.22
C ARG A 354 -63.21 25.81 -26.65
N GLY A 355 -63.80 26.18 -27.79
CA GLY A 355 -64.98 25.50 -28.35
C GLY A 355 -64.72 24.09 -28.88
N THR A 356 -63.54 23.80 -29.43
CA THR A 356 -63.20 22.44 -29.90
C THR A 356 -62.85 21.53 -28.74
N ARG A 357 -62.16 22.05 -27.72
CA ARG A 357 -61.92 21.33 -26.46
C ARG A 357 -63.23 20.95 -25.77
N GLU A 358 -64.18 21.89 -25.68
CA GLU A 358 -65.49 21.64 -25.07
C GLU A 358 -66.34 20.62 -25.85
N ARG A 359 -66.33 20.65 -27.20
CA ARG A 359 -67.02 19.64 -28.02
C ARG A 359 -66.44 18.24 -27.81
N ARG A 360 -65.12 18.13 -27.78
CA ARG A 360 -64.43 16.84 -27.59
C ARG A 360 -64.65 16.30 -26.17
N LEU A 361 -64.61 17.17 -25.17
CA LEU A 361 -64.94 16.82 -23.79
C LEU A 361 -66.37 16.28 -23.66
N ARG A 362 -67.36 16.96 -24.26
CA ARG A 362 -68.75 16.46 -24.29
C ARG A 362 -68.88 15.09 -24.95
N ALA A 363 -68.21 14.88 -26.08
CA ALA A 363 -68.22 13.59 -26.76
C ALA A 363 -67.61 12.46 -25.90
N LEU A 364 -66.54 12.74 -25.16
CA LEU A 364 -65.93 11.77 -24.25
C LEU A 364 -66.83 11.46 -23.05
N LEU A 365 -67.43 12.49 -22.43
CA LEU A 365 -68.38 12.28 -21.33
C LEU A 365 -69.60 11.46 -21.77
N GLN A 366 -70.09 11.66 -23.00
CA GLN A 366 -71.15 10.82 -23.56
C GLN A 366 -70.70 9.36 -23.71
N ARG A 367 -69.48 9.12 -24.21
CA ARG A 367 -68.92 7.76 -24.30
C ARG A 367 -68.80 7.08 -22.95
N VAL A 368 -68.47 7.82 -21.88
CA VAL A 368 -68.48 7.29 -20.52
C VAL A 368 -69.89 6.79 -20.17
N THR A 369 -70.91 7.62 -20.35
CA THR A 369 -72.31 7.24 -20.07
C THR A 369 -72.77 6.04 -20.89
N ASP A 370 -72.42 5.99 -22.18
CA ASP A 370 -72.77 4.88 -23.06
C ASP A 370 -72.08 3.57 -22.62
N ALA A 371 -70.82 3.64 -22.19
CA ALA A 371 -70.07 2.49 -21.68
C ALA A 371 -70.59 2.04 -20.31
N GLU A 372 -70.93 2.97 -19.41
CA GLU A 372 -71.59 2.68 -18.13
C GLU A 372 -72.92 1.94 -18.34
N ALA A 373 -73.76 2.42 -19.28
CA ALA A 373 -75.05 1.80 -19.60
C ALA A 373 -74.91 0.36 -20.14
N ARG A 374 -73.83 0.10 -20.89
CA ARG A 374 -73.48 -1.24 -21.38
C ARG A 374 -72.69 -2.08 -20.37
N GLN A 375 -72.46 -1.57 -19.16
CA GLN A 375 -71.63 -2.18 -18.11
C GLN A 375 -70.19 -2.48 -18.57
N GLN A 376 -69.69 -1.72 -19.55
CA GLN A 376 -68.34 -1.83 -20.11
C GLN A 376 -67.37 -0.99 -19.29
N TRP A 377 -67.14 -1.38 -18.04
CA TRP A 377 -66.38 -0.57 -17.08
C TRP A 377 -64.88 -0.51 -17.39
N MET A 378 -64.27 -1.67 -17.63
CA MET A 378 -62.82 -1.84 -17.89
C MET A 378 -62.55 -2.54 -19.23
N THR A 379 -63.54 -3.24 -19.77
CA THR A 379 -63.43 -4.03 -20.99
C THR A 379 -64.54 -3.65 -21.98
N PRO A 380 -64.28 -3.66 -23.29
CA PRO A 380 -62.98 -3.90 -23.93
C PRO A 380 -62.03 -2.69 -23.83
N PRO A 381 -60.70 -2.90 -23.91
CA PRO A 381 -59.72 -1.82 -23.84
C PRO A 381 -59.91 -0.83 -25.01
N GLY A 382 -59.76 0.46 -24.72
CA GLY A 382 -59.91 1.57 -25.66
C GLY A 382 -61.34 2.08 -25.84
N ALA A 383 -62.35 1.34 -25.37
CA ALA A 383 -63.76 1.72 -25.46
C ALA A 383 -64.51 1.66 -24.12
N SER A 384 -63.81 1.33 -23.03
CA SER A 384 -64.40 1.22 -21.71
C SER A 384 -64.72 2.58 -21.08
N ALA A 385 -65.58 2.57 -20.05
CA ALA A 385 -65.88 3.76 -19.27
C ALA A 385 -64.61 4.36 -18.64
N TYR A 386 -63.69 3.51 -18.15
CA TYR A 386 -62.38 3.93 -17.66
C TYR A 386 -61.56 4.67 -18.73
N ASP A 387 -61.44 4.10 -19.93
CA ASP A 387 -60.63 4.69 -21.01
C ASP A 387 -61.19 6.06 -21.44
N ALA A 388 -62.52 6.17 -21.53
CA ALA A 388 -63.19 7.41 -21.86
C ALA A 388 -63.00 8.48 -20.76
N VAL A 389 -63.03 8.10 -19.48
CA VAL A 389 -62.71 9.01 -18.37
C VAL A 389 -61.25 9.46 -18.41
N ARG A 390 -60.29 8.56 -18.66
CA ARG A 390 -58.87 8.90 -18.76
C ARG A 390 -58.59 9.88 -19.90
N ALA A 391 -59.22 9.66 -21.05
CA ALA A 391 -59.15 10.59 -22.18
C ALA A 391 -59.77 11.96 -21.82
N ALA A 392 -60.86 12.00 -21.05
CA ALA A 392 -61.47 13.24 -20.59
C ALA A 392 -60.59 13.99 -19.56
N GLN A 393 -59.92 13.26 -18.65
CA GLN A 393 -58.97 13.81 -17.68
C GLN A 393 -57.75 14.43 -18.36
N ALA A 394 -57.28 13.87 -19.48
CA ALA A 394 -56.19 14.45 -20.25
C ALA A 394 -56.56 15.83 -20.84
N LEU A 395 -57.82 16.02 -21.25
CA LEU A 395 -58.31 17.29 -21.80
C LEU A 395 -58.67 18.33 -20.73
N ALA A 396 -59.25 17.89 -19.61
CA ALA A 396 -59.79 18.78 -18.59
C ALA A 396 -59.74 18.13 -17.18
N PRO A 397 -58.54 18.03 -16.55
CA PRO A 397 -58.34 17.27 -15.31
C PRO A 397 -59.08 17.84 -14.10
N ARG A 398 -59.44 19.14 -14.13
CA ARG A 398 -60.14 19.83 -13.04
C ARG A 398 -61.62 20.12 -13.34
N ASP A 399 -62.15 19.67 -14.49
CA ASP A 399 -63.56 19.89 -14.82
C ASP A 399 -64.46 19.04 -13.90
N PRO A 400 -65.48 19.64 -13.24
CA PRO A 400 -66.31 18.93 -12.27
C PRO A 400 -67.06 17.75 -12.88
N ARG A 401 -67.42 17.80 -14.18
CA ARG A 401 -68.09 16.70 -14.89
C ARG A 401 -67.17 15.49 -15.05
N VAL A 402 -65.88 15.74 -15.28
CA VAL A 402 -64.85 14.69 -15.40
C VAL A 402 -64.57 14.06 -14.04
N LEU A 403 -64.46 14.87 -12.99
CA LEU A 403 -64.29 14.38 -11.62
C LEU A 403 -65.49 13.52 -11.19
N GLN A 404 -66.72 13.95 -11.50
CA GLN A 404 -67.92 13.17 -11.22
C GLN A 404 -67.95 11.86 -12.01
N ALA A 405 -67.57 11.89 -13.29
CA ALA A 405 -67.46 10.68 -14.11
C ALA A 405 -66.41 9.69 -13.55
N ALA A 406 -65.24 10.19 -13.15
CA ALA A 406 -64.22 9.38 -12.49
C ALA A 406 -64.74 8.72 -11.21
N ALA A 407 -65.43 9.49 -10.35
CA ALA A 407 -66.01 8.98 -9.11
C ALA A 407 -67.02 7.84 -9.32
N ARG A 408 -67.79 7.84 -10.43
CA ARG A 408 -68.71 6.75 -10.76
C ARG A 408 -68.03 5.46 -11.23
N VAL A 409 -66.86 5.58 -11.85
CA VAL A 409 -66.10 4.42 -12.37
C VAL A 409 -65.29 3.74 -11.26
N VAL A 410 -64.88 4.46 -10.20
CA VAL A 410 -64.05 3.95 -9.10
C VAL A 410 -64.62 2.66 -8.46
N PRO A 411 -65.90 2.58 -8.05
CA PRO A 411 -66.45 1.34 -7.48
C PRO A 411 -66.38 0.15 -8.43
N ALA A 412 -66.44 0.39 -9.75
CA ALA A 412 -66.30 -0.67 -10.74
C ALA A 412 -64.84 -1.14 -10.88
N SER A 413 -63.85 -0.24 -10.80
CA SER A 413 -62.44 -0.64 -10.75
C SER A 413 -62.10 -1.43 -9.48
N GLN A 414 -62.66 -1.05 -8.33
CA GLN A 414 -62.52 -1.80 -7.08
C GLN A 414 -63.10 -3.21 -7.18
N ARG A 415 -64.34 -3.34 -7.69
CA ARG A 415 -64.96 -4.66 -7.93
C ARG A 415 -64.16 -5.50 -8.91
N CYS A 416 -63.70 -4.93 -10.01
CA CYS A 416 -62.82 -5.64 -10.95
C CYS A 416 -61.57 -6.18 -10.24
N PHE A 417 -60.90 -5.34 -9.43
CA PHE A 417 -59.74 -5.77 -8.68
C PHE A 417 -60.04 -6.96 -7.77
N GLU A 418 -61.12 -6.88 -6.97
CA GLU A 418 -61.52 -7.96 -6.07
C GLU A 418 -61.85 -9.25 -6.84
N ASP A 419 -62.59 -9.16 -7.95
CA ASP A 419 -62.99 -10.31 -8.75
C ASP A 419 -61.79 -10.97 -9.43
N GLU A 420 -60.90 -10.19 -10.03
CA GLU A 420 -59.69 -10.72 -10.70
C GLU A 420 -58.69 -11.30 -9.68
N LEU A 421 -58.59 -10.71 -8.48
CA LEU A 421 -57.77 -11.23 -7.39
C LEU A 421 -58.32 -12.57 -6.87
N ARG A 422 -59.64 -12.67 -6.65
CA ARG A 422 -60.32 -13.93 -6.26
C ARG A 422 -60.11 -15.03 -7.28
N ASN A 423 -60.11 -14.70 -8.56
CA ASN A 423 -59.94 -15.63 -9.68
C ASN A 423 -58.48 -15.94 -10.03
N ASN A 424 -57.49 -15.52 -9.22
CA ASN A 424 -56.06 -15.72 -9.50
C ASN A 424 -55.56 -15.09 -10.80
N ARG A 425 -56.28 -14.12 -11.37
CA ARG A 425 -55.89 -13.43 -12.60
C ARG A 425 -55.04 -12.21 -12.26
N LEU A 426 -53.86 -12.46 -11.73
CA LEU A 426 -53.02 -11.44 -11.07
C LEU A 426 -52.66 -10.24 -11.96
N ARG A 427 -52.40 -10.47 -13.25
CA ARG A 427 -52.14 -9.40 -14.23
C ARG A 427 -53.36 -8.51 -14.49
N ALA A 428 -54.55 -9.11 -14.56
CA ALA A 428 -55.79 -8.35 -14.74
C ALA A 428 -56.15 -7.59 -13.46
N ALA A 429 -55.95 -8.20 -12.29
CA ALA A 429 -56.08 -7.54 -11.00
C ALA A 429 -55.15 -6.31 -10.91
N ARG A 430 -53.88 -6.44 -11.33
CA ARG A 430 -52.93 -5.31 -11.42
C ARG A 430 -53.47 -4.19 -12.31
N GLY A 431 -53.96 -4.52 -13.51
CA GLY A 431 -54.58 -3.52 -14.40
C GLY A 431 -55.76 -2.78 -13.76
N CYS A 432 -56.62 -3.49 -13.02
CA CYS A 432 -57.75 -2.87 -12.33
C CYS A 432 -57.33 -2.05 -11.10
N LEU A 433 -56.28 -2.44 -10.40
CA LEU A 433 -55.67 -1.65 -9.32
C LEU A 433 -55.05 -0.36 -9.85
N ASP A 434 -54.32 -0.44 -10.96
CA ASP A 434 -53.69 0.72 -11.60
C ASP A 434 -54.76 1.68 -12.13
N ALA A 435 -55.87 1.14 -12.67
CA ALA A 435 -57.04 1.92 -13.06
C ALA A 435 -57.65 2.68 -11.87
N TRP A 436 -57.84 2.01 -10.73
CA TRP A 436 -58.32 2.63 -9.49
C TRP A 436 -57.37 3.74 -9.03
N GLN A 437 -56.06 3.46 -8.95
CA GLN A 437 -55.05 4.45 -8.54
C GLN A 437 -55.02 5.67 -9.48
N ALA A 438 -55.21 5.48 -10.79
CA ALA A 438 -55.24 6.57 -11.75
C ALA A 438 -56.47 7.48 -11.60
N LEU A 439 -57.61 6.93 -11.15
CA LEU A 439 -58.82 7.70 -10.92
C LEU A 439 -58.82 8.42 -9.56
N MET A 440 -58.29 7.76 -8.51
CA MET A 440 -58.25 8.27 -7.13
C MET A 440 -56.89 8.00 -6.47
N PRO A 441 -55.86 8.81 -6.76
CA PRO A 441 -54.50 8.56 -6.26
C PRO A 441 -54.34 8.57 -4.74
N SER A 442 -55.23 9.28 -4.04
CA SER A 442 -55.19 9.49 -2.58
C SER A 442 -56.23 8.67 -1.82
N ASP A 443 -56.73 7.57 -2.39
CA ASP A 443 -57.64 6.66 -1.72
C ASP A 443 -56.89 5.80 -0.70
N ASP A 444 -57.29 5.88 0.58
CA ASP A 444 -56.64 5.17 1.69
C ASP A 444 -56.63 3.65 1.51
N ALA A 445 -57.60 3.09 0.77
CA ALA A 445 -57.69 1.65 0.54
C ALA A 445 -56.66 1.13 -0.48
N LEU A 446 -55.97 2.00 -1.23
CA LEU A 446 -54.96 1.60 -2.21
C LEU A 446 -53.75 0.91 -1.60
N ALA A 447 -53.32 1.33 -0.41
CA ALA A 447 -52.19 0.70 0.28
C ALA A 447 -52.53 -0.76 0.63
N GLY A 448 -53.73 -0.98 1.19
CA GLY A 448 -54.22 -2.33 1.51
C GLY A 448 -54.44 -3.19 0.26
N ALA A 449 -54.94 -2.62 -0.84
CA ALA A 449 -55.10 -3.34 -2.10
C ALA A 449 -53.76 -3.78 -2.71
N ARG A 450 -52.75 -2.88 -2.72
CA ARG A 450 -51.37 -3.20 -3.16
C ARG A 450 -50.77 -4.34 -2.36
N ARG A 451 -50.87 -4.27 -1.03
CA ARG A 451 -50.39 -5.32 -0.13
C ARG A 451 -51.06 -6.67 -0.41
N ARG A 452 -52.38 -6.71 -0.54
CA ARG A 452 -53.12 -7.96 -0.86
C ARG A 452 -52.71 -8.56 -2.20
N LEU A 453 -52.48 -7.72 -3.22
CA LEU A 453 -52.00 -8.20 -4.52
C LEU A 453 -50.56 -8.73 -4.42
N ALA A 454 -49.67 -8.04 -3.70
CA ALA A 454 -48.30 -8.49 -3.45
C ALA A 454 -48.28 -9.85 -2.71
N GLN A 455 -49.07 -9.98 -1.65
CA GLN A 455 -49.27 -11.25 -0.93
C GLN A 455 -49.73 -12.37 -1.87
N ARG A 456 -50.67 -12.07 -2.78
CA ARG A 456 -51.16 -13.06 -3.72
C ARG A 456 -50.10 -13.47 -4.75
N TRP A 457 -49.30 -12.53 -5.25
CA TRP A 457 -48.14 -12.83 -6.11
C TRP A 457 -47.14 -13.74 -5.41
N VAL A 458 -46.79 -13.47 -4.14
CA VAL A 458 -45.90 -14.32 -3.35
C VAL A 458 -46.49 -15.73 -3.15
N ALA A 459 -47.78 -15.84 -2.85
CA ALA A 459 -48.44 -17.13 -2.65
C ALA A 459 -48.45 -17.98 -3.94
N VAL A 460 -48.94 -17.42 -5.05
CA VAL A 460 -48.98 -18.13 -6.35
C VAL A 460 -47.57 -18.40 -6.88
N GLY A 461 -46.64 -17.46 -6.67
CA GLY A 461 -45.23 -17.61 -7.01
C GLY A 461 -44.56 -18.75 -6.24
N SER A 462 -44.87 -18.90 -4.94
CA SER A 462 -44.37 -19.99 -4.11
C SER A 462 -44.88 -21.35 -4.54
N GLU A 463 -46.16 -21.45 -4.92
CA GLU A 463 -46.76 -22.67 -5.46
C GLU A 463 -46.09 -23.06 -6.80
N ARG A 464 -45.94 -22.10 -7.71
CA ARG A 464 -45.29 -22.29 -9.02
C ARG A 464 -43.81 -22.64 -8.90
N LEU A 465 -43.10 -22.07 -7.93
CA LEU A 465 -41.72 -22.43 -7.63
C LEU A 465 -41.60 -23.90 -7.21
N GLY A 466 -42.55 -24.41 -6.42
CA GLY A 466 -42.63 -25.84 -6.05
C GLY A 466 -42.96 -26.76 -7.24
N GLN A 467 -43.58 -26.23 -8.29
CA GLN A 467 -43.83 -26.91 -9.57
C GLN A 467 -42.69 -26.68 -10.60
N GLU A 468 -41.51 -26.26 -10.13
CA GLU A 468 -40.31 -26.00 -10.94
C GLU A 468 -40.41 -24.85 -11.96
N ASP A 469 -41.45 -24.01 -11.90
CA ASP A 469 -41.59 -22.80 -12.72
C ASP A 469 -40.87 -21.59 -12.08
N ALA A 470 -39.54 -21.67 -12.06
CA ALA A 470 -38.67 -20.61 -11.55
C ALA A 470 -38.80 -19.29 -12.34
N ALA A 471 -39.23 -19.34 -13.61
CA ALA A 471 -39.43 -18.15 -14.42
C ALA A 471 -40.64 -17.34 -13.95
N PHE A 472 -41.76 -18.01 -13.63
CA PHE A 472 -42.91 -17.35 -13.03
C PHE A 472 -42.59 -16.83 -11.63
N ALA A 473 -41.89 -17.62 -10.81
CA ALA A 473 -41.55 -17.22 -9.45
C ALA A 473 -40.69 -15.94 -9.38
N ARG A 474 -39.72 -15.78 -10.30
CA ARG A 474 -38.95 -14.53 -10.44
C ARG A 474 -39.84 -13.34 -10.80
N ARG A 475 -40.72 -13.49 -11.80
CA ARG A 475 -41.68 -12.42 -12.14
C ARG A 475 -42.59 -12.06 -10.97
N ALA A 476 -43.07 -13.06 -10.23
CA ALA A 476 -43.92 -12.84 -9.06
C ALA A 476 -43.17 -12.10 -7.95
N GLN A 477 -41.87 -12.35 -7.78
CA GLN A 477 -41.00 -11.63 -6.85
C GLN A 477 -40.88 -10.15 -7.26
N ASP A 478 -40.58 -9.88 -8.53
CA ASP A 478 -40.45 -8.52 -9.04
C ASP A 478 -41.76 -7.73 -8.88
N GLU A 479 -42.89 -8.33 -9.23
CA GLU A 479 -44.22 -7.73 -9.08
C GLU A 479 -44.56 -7.44 -7.62
N ALA A 480 -44.30 -8.39 -6.71
CA ALA A 480 -44.53 -8.20 -5.28
C ALA A 480 -43.65 -7.08 -4.70
N HIS A 481 -42.39 -6.99 -5.12
CA HIS A 481 -41.46 -5.94 -4.69
C HIS A 481 -41.90 -4.55 -5.17
N GLN A 482 -42.41 -4.44 -6.39
CA GLN A 482 -42.95 -3.17 -6.91
C GLN A 482 -44.24 -2.74 -6.19
N LEU A 483 -45.03 -3.69 -5.69
CA LEU A 483 -46.32 -3.42 -5.05
C LEU A 483 -46.18 -3.05 -3.57
N ASP A 484 -45.40 -3.82 -2.81
CA ASP A 484 -45.15 -3.60 -1.38
C ASP A 484 -43.75 -4.11 -1.01
N PRO A 485 -42.72 -3.25 -1.06
CA PRO A 485 -41.35 -3.61 -0.71
C PRO A 485 -41.18 -4.07 0.75
N GLU A 486 -42.08 -3.65 1.65
CA GLU A 486 -42.03 -3.93 3.08
C GLU A 486 -42.84 -5.19 3.45
N LEU A 487 -43.32 -5.95 2.46
CA LEU A 487 -44.09 -7.15 2.69
C LEU A 487 -43.24 -8.20 3.46
N PRO A 488 -43.65 -8.64 4.67
CA PRO A 488 -42.84 -9.51 5.52
C PRO A 488 -42.41 -10.83 4.84
N GLU A 489 -43.31 -11.46 4.08
CA GLU A 489 -43.09 -12.75 3.43
C GLU A 489 -42.19 -12.65 2.18
N LEU A 490 -41.99 -11.44 1.65
CA LEU A 490 -41.23 -11.22 0.42
C LEU A 490 -39.74 -11.54 0.57
N ALA A 491 -39.16 -11.28 1.75
CA ALA A 491 -37.75 -11.55 2.02
C ALA A 491 -37.44 -13.05 2.00
N GLU A 492 -38.32 -13.88 2.56
CA GLU A 492 -38.18 -15.33 2.51
C GLU A 492 -38.38 -15.87 1.09
N PHE A 493 -39.43 -15.41 0.41
CA PHE A 493 -39.71 -15.81 -0.96
C PHE A 493 -38.53 -15.49 -1.91
N THR A 494 -37.96 -14.29 -1.79
CA THR A 494 -36.76 -13.86 -2.53
C THR A 494 -35.58 -14.80 -2.33
N ARG A 495 -35.31 -15.23 -1.08
CA ARG A 495 -34.23 -16.19 -0.79
C ARG A 495 -34.47 -17.54 -1.49
N ARG A 496 -35.71 -18.04 -1.48
CA ARG A 496 -36.08 -19.32 -2.11
C ARG A 496 -35.97 -19.25 -3.63
N VAL A 497 -36.42 -18.16 -4.26
CA VAL A 497 -36.29 -17.94 -5.71
C VAL A 497 -34.82 -17.90 -6.13
N LYS A 498 -33.97 -17.20 -5.35
CA LYS A 498 -32.52 -17.13 -5.60
C LYS A 498 -31.84 -18.49 -5.51
N ALA A 499 -32.14 -19.28 -4.47
CA ALA A 499 -31.55 -20.61 -4.29
C ALA A 499 -31.82 -21.56 -5.48
N VAL A 500 -33.03 -21.51 -6.06
CA VAL A 500 -33.38 -22.33 -7.23
C VAL A 500 -32.71 -21.81 -8.51
N ALA A 501 -32.45 -20.51 -8.61
CA ALA A 501 -31.77 -19.91 -9.76
C ALA A 501 -30.25 -20.19 -9.77
N GLU A 502 -29.64 -20.46 -8.62
CA GLU A 502 -28.21 -20.79 -8.48
C GLU A 502 -27.92 -22.30 -8.67
N GLN A 503 -28.95 -23.15 -8.63
CA GLN A 503 -28.85 -24.60 -8.81
C GLN A 503 -29.04 -25.06 -10.26
N ARG A 504 -29.38 -24.15 -11.18
CA ARG A 504 -29.51 -24.38 -12.63
C ARG A 504 -28.45 -23.58 -13.36
#